data_AF-A0A3N7EZ28-F1
#
_entry.id   AF-A0A3N7EZ28-F1
#
_cell.length_a   1.000
_cell.length_b   1.000
_cell.length_c   1.000
_cell.angle_alpha   90.00
_cell.angle_beta   90.00
_cell.angle_gamma   90.00
#
_symmetry.space_group_name_H-M   'P 1'
#
loop_
_entity.id
_entity.type
_entity.pdbx_description
1 polymer ?
#
loop_
_entity_poly.entity_id
_entity_poly.type
_entity_poly.pdbx_seq_one_letter_code
_entity_poly.pdbx_strand_id
1 'polypeptide(L)'
;MKRIIIYLVIAALPFAYACNQNKTSTNSKTTTDSVIKQDCYKAGFEKDTAYMNVEIHASGKATGKLLIRYNDKPSNMGAISGKFNGDTLLVDYRFKTGKDTVSVYTNPLAFLKKDGKLIMGVGQIETTLGRSYFVKGKPINYEAGKFIFEEASCK
;
A
#
# COMPACT_ATOMS: atom_id res chain seq x y z
N MET A 1 7.60 -27.68 70.50
CA MET A 1 7.66 -28.34 69.17
C MET A 1 7.96 -27.30 68.11
N LYS A 2 8.96 -27.59 67.27
CA LYS A 2 9.64 -26.69 66.33
C LYS A 2 8.69 -25.88 65.44
N ARG A 3 8.93 -24.57 65.33
CA ARG A 3 8.65 -23.80 64.10
C ARG A 3 9.81 -22.86 63.83
N ILE A 4 10.53 -23.19 62.76
CA ILE A 4 11.66 -22.46 62.18
C ILE A 4 11.05 -21.31 61.37
N ILE A 5 11.40 -20.07 61.73
CA ILE A 5 11.01 -18.87 60.99
C ILE A 5 12.14 -18.57 60.00
N ILE A 6 11.92 -18.88 58.72
CA ILE A 6 12.82 -18.52 57.62
C ILE A 6 12.51 -17.08 57.24
N TYR A 7 13.49 -16.20 57.44
CA TYR A 7 13.41 -14.79 57.08
C TYR A 7 13.44 -14.60 55.55
N LEU A 8 12.41 -13.93 55.05
CA LEU A 8 12.31 -13.32 53.73
C LEU A 8 13.29 -12.12 53.63
N VAL A 9 14.41 -12.30 52.95
CA VAL A 9 15.22 -11.17 52.47
C VAL A 9 14.84 -10.91 51.01
N ILE A 10 13.82 -10.07 50.84
CA ILE A 10 13.49 -9.44 49.55
C ILE A 10 14.49 -8.29 49.38
N ALA A 11 15.58 -8.54 48.66
CA ALA A 11 16.46 -7.49 48.18
C ALA A 11 15.78 -6.78 47.00
N ALA A 12 15.08 -5.67 47.30
CA ALA A 12 14.59 -4.75 46.30
C ALA A 12 15.78 -3.95 45.73
N LEU A 13 16.25 -4.31 44.54
CA LEU A 13 17.14 -3.50 43.72
C LEU A 13 16.30 -2.60 42.81
N PRO A 14 16.28 -1.26 43.00
CA PRO A 14 15.64 -0.37 42.06
C PRO A 14 16.56 -0.19 40.83
N PHE A 15 16.22 -0.85 39.73
CA PHE A 15 16.75 -0.50 38.41
C PHE A 15 16.15 0.83 37.95
N ALA A 16 16.77 1.94 38.32
CA ALA A 16 16.51 3.23 37.71
C ALA A 16 17.37 3.38 36.44
N TYR A 17 16.89 2.86 35.31
CA TYR A 17 17.41 3.25 34.00
C TYR A 17 16.74 4.56 33.58
N ALA A 18 17.42 5.68 33.83
CA ALA A 18 17.06 6.97 33.24
C ALA A 18 17.76 7.10 31.87
N CYS A 19 17.04 6.83 30.78
CA CYS A 19 17.49 7.21 29.45
C CYS A 19 17.25 8.71 29.24
N ASN A 20 18.30 9.52 29.39
CA ASN A 20 18.30 10.89 28.91
C ASN A 20 18.55 10.88 27.38
N GLN A 21 17.49 10.74 26.59
CA GLN A 21 17.59 10.96 25.15
C GLN A 21 17.69 12.46 24.90
N ASN A 22 18.93 12.94 24.89
CA ASN A 22 19.27 14.23 24.35
C ASN A 22 18.95 14.20 22.84
N LYS A 23 17.75 14.68 22.47
CA LYS A 23 17.38 14.86 21.07
C LYS A 23 18.17 16.05 20.55
N THR A 24 19.41 15.80 20.14
CA THR A 24 20.03 16.61 19.12
C THR A 24 19.17 16.46 17.88
N SER A 25 18.33 17.47 17.63
CA SER A 25 17.65 17.66 16.35
C SER A 25 18.73 17.83 15.28
N THR A 26 19.24 16.71 14.78
CA THR A 26 19.86 16.66 13.47
C THR A 26 18.81 17.17 12.51
N ASN A 27 19.01 18.41 12.05
CA ASN A 27 18.29 19.02 10.97
C ASN A 27 18.56 18.19 9.72
N SER A 28 17.86 17.06 9.61
CA SER A 28 17.82 16.26 8.40
C SER A 28 17.18 17.18 7.38
N LYS A 29 17.99 17.69 6.44
CA LYS A 29 17.49 18.28 5.21
C LYS A 29 16.63 17.20 4.55
N THR A 30 15.32 17.26 4.80
CA THR A 30 14.33 16.47 4.09
C THR A 30 14.43 16.91 2.64
N THR A 31 15.22 16.18 1.87
CA THR A 31 15.15 16.21 0.42
C THR A 31 13.80 15.63 0.07
N THR A 32 12.80 16.50 -0.10
CA THR A 32 11.46 16.09 -0.52
C THR A 32 11.60 15.38 -1.86
N ASP A 33 11.23 14.10 -1.89
CA ASP A 33 11.29 13.26 -3.08
C ASP A 33 10.32 13.78 -4.15
N SER A 34 10.86 14.50 -5.13
CA SER A 34 10.09 15.24 -6.13
C SER A 34 9.43 14.30 -7.14
N VAL A 35 8.24 14.70 -7.61
CA VAL A 35 7.57 14.03 -8.73
C VAL A 35 8.30 14.39 -10.02
N ILE A 36 8.73 13.39 -10.77
CA ILE A 36 9.43 13.54 -12.05
C ILE A 36 8.58 13.17 -13.25
N LYS A 37 7.49 12.41 -13.04
CA LYS A 37 6.54 12.04 -14.08
C LYS A 37 5.15 11.88 -13.50
N GLN A 38 4.14 12.32 -14.24
CA GLN A 38 2.74 12.07 -13.92
C GLN A 38 2.02 11.59 -15.18
N ASP A 39 1.40 10.41 -15.09
CA ASP A 39 0.59 9.82 -16.15
C ASP A 39 -0.84 9.61 -15.63
N CYS A 40 -1.84 9.78 -16.48
CA CYS A 40 -3.23 9.47 -16.16
C CYS A 40 -3.77 8.42 -17.12
N TYR A 41 -4.67 7.59 -16.62
CA TYR A 41 -5.21 6.45 -17.33
C TYR A 41 -6.70 6.29 -17.09
N LYS A 42 -7.37 5.71 -18.07
CA LYS A 42 -8.78 5.29 -17.98
C LYS A 42 -8.95 3.87 -18.52
N ALA A 43 -9.90 3.13 -17.98
CA ALA A 43 -10.30 1.83 -18.47
C ALA A 43 -11.82 1.69 -18.42
N GLY A 44 -12.35 0.86 -19.31
CA GLY A 44 -13.74 0.40 -19.28
C GLY A 44 -13.79 -1.10 -19.46
N PHE A 45 -14.72 -1.77 -18.78
CA PHE A 45 -15.03 -3.18 -19.00
C PHE A 45 -16.52 -3.38 -18.77
N GLU A 46 -17.24 -3.78 -19.81
CA GLU A 46 -18.71 -3.81 -19.84
C GLU A 46 -19.28 -2.46 -19.40
N LYS A 47 -19.98 -2.41 -18.26
CA LYS A 47 -20.57 -1.18 -17.69
C LYS A 47 -19.71 -0.51 -16.62
N ASP A 48 -18.58 -1.11 -16.26
CA ASP A 48 -17.70 -0.61 -15.23
C ASP A 48 -16.62 0.29 -15.82
N THR A 49 -16.18 1.27 -15.04
CA THR A 49 -15.12 2.21 -15.43
C THR A 49 -14.07 2.35 -14.36
N ALA A 50 -12.84 2.62 -14.75
CA ALA A 50 -11.76 2.91 -13.81
C ALA A 50 -10.91 4.09 -14.29
N TYR A 51 -10.43 4.87 -13.34
CA TYR A 51 -9.58 6.04 -13.56
C TYR A 51 -8.42 6.00 -12.60
N MET A 52 -7.22 6.25 -13.10
CA MET A 52 -6.00 6.17 -12.31
C MET A 52 -5.07 7.32 -12.68
N ASN A 53 -4.47 7.97 -11.68
CA ASN A 53 -3.27 8.77 -11.90
C ASN A 53 -2.09 8.08 -11.23
N VAL A 54 -0.93 8.15 -11.85
CA VAL A 54 0.32 7.59 -11.34
C VAL A 54 1.38 8.68 -11.38
N GLU A 55 1.94 8.98 -10.22
CA GLU A 55 3.07 9.89 -10.02
C GLU A 55 4.32 9.05 -9.73
N ILE A 56 5.37 9.27 -10.51
CA ILE A 56 6.68 8.66 -10.31
C ILE A 56 7.60 9.69 -9.69
N HIS A 57 8.20 9.32 -8.56
CA HIS A 57 9.12 10.17 -7.84
C HIS A 57 10.57 9.87 -8.21
N ALA A 58 11.48 10.80 -7.92
CA ALA A 58 12.90 10.66 -8.19
C ALA A 58 13.52 9.42 -7.50
N SER A 59 12.97 8.99 -6.37
CA SER A 59 13.36 7.74 -5.69
C SER A 59 12.95 6.44 -6.41
N GLY A 60 12.13 6.53 -7.47
CA GLY A 60 11.50 5.39 -8.14
C GLY A 60 10.21 4.90 -7.46
N LYS A 61 9.77 5.55 -6.38
CA LYS A 61 8.45 5.32 -5.79
C LYS A 61 7.36 5.73 -6.77
N ALA A 62 6.30 4.93 -6.84
CA ALA A 62 5.06 5.27 -7.54
C ALA A 62 3.95 5.55 -6.53
N THR A 63 3.24 6.66 -6.69
CA THR A 63 2.04 6.99 -5.90
C THR A 63 0.90 7.42 -6.82
N GLY A 64 -0.29 7.63 -6.26
CA GLY A 64 -1.41 8.17 -7.03
C GLY A 64 -2.76 7.81 -6.45
N LYS A 65 -3.81 7.94 -7.25
CA LYS A 65 -5.18 7.59 -6.88
C LYS A 65 -5.78 6.65 -7.92
N LEU A 66 -6.63 5.76 -7.44
CA LEU A 66 -7.41 4.84 -8.26
C LEU A 66 -8.88 4.91 -7.85
N LEU A 67 -9.74 5.12 -8.84
CA LEU A 67 -11.19 5.06 -8.73
C LEU A 67 -11.70 3.95 -9.64
N ILE A 68 -12.45 3.02 -9.07
CA ILE A 68 -13.21 2.01 -9.81
C ILE A 68 -14.68 2.27 -9.56
N ARG A 69 -15.44 2.56 -10.61
CA ARG A 69 -16.89 2.66 -10.57
C ARG A 69 -17.49 1.39 -11.15
N TYR A 70 -18.26 0.71 -10.30
CA TYR A 70 -19.07 -0.42 -10.72
C TYR A 70 -20.46 0.06 -11.08
N ASN A 71 -21.12 -0.60 -12.04
CA ASN A 71 -22.49 -0.32 -12.41
C ASN A 71 -23.47 -0.69 -11.28
N ASP A 72 -23.30 -1.88 -10.69
CA ASP A 72 -24.26 -2.47 -9.74
C ASP A 72 -23.73 -2.58 -8.30
N LYS A 73 -22.57 -1.96 -8.02
CA LYS A 73 -21.93 -1.98 -6.69
C LYS A 73 -21.41 -0.58 -6.35
N PRO A 74 -21.23 -0.25 -5.05
CA PRO A 74 -20.61 1.02 -4.68
C PRO A 74 -19.17 1.12 -5.21
N SER A 75 -18.75 2.30 -5.65
CA SER A 75 -17.41 2.54 -6.19
C SER A 75 -16.31 2.36 -5.14
N ASN A 76 -15.14 1.90 -5.57
CA ASN A 76 -13.93 1.91 -4.75
C ASN A 76 -13.11 3.16 -5.09
N MET A 77 -12.72 3.95 -4.09
CA MET A 77 -11.87 5.13 -4.27
C MET A 77 -10.76 5.14 -3.23
N GLY A 78 -9.52 5.34 -3.68
CA GLY A 78 -8.37 5.24 -2.80
C GLY A 78 -7.06 5.71 -3.40
N ALA A 79 -6.00 5.59 -2.60
CA ALA A 79 -4.63 5.88 -3.00
C ALA A 79 -3.89 4.59 -3.38
N ILE A 80 -2.99 4.69 -4.34
CA ILE A 80 -2.01 3.65 -4.66
C ILE A 80 -0.62 4.07 -4.21
N SER A 81 0.17 3.12 -3.71
CA SER A 81 1.58 3.34 -3.37
C SER A 81 2.37 2.08 -3.66
N GLY A 82 3.50 2.22 -4.33
CA GLY A 82 4.34 1.09 -4.69
C GLY A 82 5.52 1.52 -5.54
N LYS A 83 5.88 0.69 -6.52
CA LYS A 83 6.99 0.95 -7.45
C LYS A 83 6.89 0.07 -8.69
N PHE A 84 7.63 0.44 -9.72
CA PHE A 84 7.89 -0.46 -10.83
C PHE A 84 8.93 -1.52 -10.45
N ASN A 85 8.71 -2.74 -10.92
CA ASN A 85 9.67 -3.83 -10.97
C ASN A 85 9.78 -4.27 -12.43
N GLY A 86 10.78 -3.78 -13.15
CA GLY A 86 10.83 -3.89 -14.60
C GLY A 86 9.66 -3.14 -15.24
N ASP A 87 8.87 -3.85 -16.06
CA ASP A 87 7.68 -3.33 -16.72
C ASP A 87 6.41 -3.37 -15.84
N THR A 88 6.47 -3.99 -14.68
CA THR A 88 5.29 -4.21 -13.85
C THR A 88 5.22 -3.20 -12.71
N LEU A 89 4.15 -2.41 -12.66
CA LEU A 89 3.80 -1.57 -11.51
C LEU A 89 3.10 -2.43 -10.44
N LEU A 90 3.78 -2.60 -9.30
CA LEU A 90 3.23 -3.28 -8.13
C LEU A 90 2.87 -2.23 -7.08
N VAL A 91 1.61 -2.21 -6.63
CA VAL A 91 1.11 -1.21 -5.68
C VAL A 91 0.18 -1.82 -4.64
N ASP A 92 0.19 -1.21 -3.46
CA ASP A 92 -0.89 -1.35 -2.48
C ASP A 92 -1.98 -0.33 -2.79
N TYR A 93 -3.19 -0.80 -3.06
CA TYR A 93 -4.37 0.05 -3.24
C TYR A 93 -5.16 0.12 -1.95
N ARG A 94 -5.06 1.27 -1.27
CA ARG A 94 -5.77 1.55 -0.02
C ARG A 94 -7.01 2.40 -0.29
N PHE A 95 -8.20 1.83 -0.11
CA PHE A 95 -9.45 2.42 -0.59
C PHE A 95 -10.63 2.30 0.40
N LYS A 96 -11.65 3.12 0.14
CA LYS A 96 -12.98 3.03 0.76
C LYS A 96 -14.02 2.68 -0.31
N THR A 97 -15.15 2.15 0.12
CA THR A 97 -16.24 1.69 -0.74
C THR A 97 -17.46 2.60 -0.57
N GLY A 98 -17.96 3.15 -1.68
CA GLY A 98 -19.12 4.06 -1.68
C GLY A 98 -18.90 5.30 -0.80
N LYS A 99 -19.84 5.52 0.13
CA LYS A 99 -19.80 6.63 1.10
C LYS A 99 -19.20 6.22 2.47
N ASP A 100 -18.63 5.02 2.59
CA ASP A 100 -18.04 4.56 3.84
C ASP A 100 -16.90 5.50 4.27
N THR A 101 -16.98 6.00 5.50
CA THR A 101 -15.96 6.88 6.10
C THR A 101 -15.07 6.17 7.09
N VAL A 102 -15.45 4.97 7.55
CA VAL A 102 -14.83 4.23 8.64
C VAL A 102 -13.93 3.11 8.10
N SER A 103 -14.46 2.24 7.24
CA SER A 103 -13.73 1.05 6.79
C SER A 103 -12.72 1.43 5.70
N VAL A 104 -11.50 0.92 5.84
CA VAL A 104 -10.44 1.11 4.85
C VAL A 104 -9.83 -0.25 4.53
N TYR A 105 -9.84 -0.59 3.25
CA TYR A 105 -9.31 -1.85 2.72
C TYR A 105 -7.98 -1.61 2.04
N THR A 106 -7.10 -2.61 1.99
CA THR A 106 -5.85 -2.55 1.24
C THR A 106 -5.66 -3.84 0.46
N ASN A 107 -5.60 -3.72 -0.87
CA ASN A 107 -5.39 -4.85 -1.78
C ASN A 107 -4.12 -4.62 -2.62
N PRO A 108 -3.26 -5.64 -2.76
CA PRO A 108 -2.14 -5.57 -3.68
C PRO A 108 -2.67 -5.66 -5.12
N LEU A 109 -2.18 -4.78 -5.99
CA LEU A 109 -2.49 -4.75 -7.42
C LEU A 109 -1.20 -4.81 -8.24
N ALA A 110 -1.28 -5.44 -9.40
CA ALA A 110 -0.20 -5.53 -10.36
C ALA A 110 -0.69 -5.03 -11.73
N PHE A 111 0.07 -4.13 -12.34
CA PHE A 111 -0.22 -3.59 -13.66
C PHE A 111 1.00 -3.76 -14.56
N LEU A 112 0.88 -4.58 -15.61
CA LEU A 112 1.92 -4.73 -16.62
C LEU A 112 1.89 -3.53 -17.57
N LYS A 113 3.00 -2.81 -17.68
CA LYS A 113 3.16 -1.73 -18.65
C LYS A 113 3.56 -2.31 -20.00
N LYS A 114 2.69 -2.15 -20.99
CA LYS A 114 2.93 -2.63 -22.35
C LYS A 114 2.22 -1.72 -23.35
N ASP A 115 2.94 -1.29 -24.39
CA ASP A 115 2.42 -0.47 -25.49
C ASP A 115 1.67 0.81 -25.02
N GLY A 116 2.21 1.49 -24.02
CA GLY A 116 1.58 2.69 -23.41
C GLY A 116 0.35 2.38 -22.56
N LYS A 117 0.01 1.10 -22.34
CA LYS A 117 -1.12 0.67 -21.51
C LYS A 117 -0.64 0.10 -20.19
N LEU A 118 -1.55 0.06 -19.21
CA LEU A 118 -1.38 -0.66 -17.95
C LEU A 118 -2.41 -1.80 -17.88
N ILE A 119 -1.95 -3.02 -18.06
CA ILE A 119 -2.81 -4.22 -18.05
C ILE A 119 -2.91 -4.72 -16.61
N MET A 120 -4.10 -4.67 -16.02
CA MET A 120 -4.32 -5.15 -14.66
C MET A 120 -4.20 -6.68 -14.62
N GLY A 121 -3.34 -7.19 -13.75
CA GLY A 121 -3.18 -8.63 -13.56
C GLY A 121 -4.03 -9.18 -12.42
N VAL A 122 -4.28 -10.49 -12.47
CA VAL A 122 -4.90 -11.27 -11.39
C VAL A 122 -3.85 -12.18 -10.78
N GLY A 123 -3.61 -12.03 -9.49
CA GLY A 123 -2.68 -12.85 -8.72
C GLY A 123 -3.37 -13.58 -7.58
N GLN A 124 -2.76 -14.66 -7.11
CA GLN A 124 -3.17 -15.29 -5.85
C GLN A 124 -2.81 -14.36 -4.69
N ILE A 125 -3.78 -14.04 -3.84
CA ILE A 125 -3.61 -13.15 -2.69
C ILE A 125 -3.76 -13.95 -1.40
N GLU A 126 -2.89 -13.68 -0.43
CA GLU A 126 -3.02 -14.16 0.94
C GLU A 126 -3.09 -12.98 1.89
N THR A 127 -3.84 -13.14 2.99
CA THR A 127 -3.96 -12.11 4.03
C THR A 127 -3.34 -12.63 5.31
N THR A 128 -2.41 -11.87 5.88
CA THR A 128 -1.76 -12.18 7.16
C THR A 128 -1.72 -10.92 8.01
N LEU A 129 -2.16 -11.03 9.27
CA LEU A 129 -2.20 -9.90 10.22
C LEU A 129 -2.91 -8.66 9.64
N GLY A 130 -4.01 -8.87 8.91
CA GLY A 130 -4.82 -7.78 8.33
C GLY A 130 -4.22 -7.07 7.12
N ARG A 131 -3.10 -7.57 6.56
CA ARG A 131 -2.53 -7.08 5.31
C ARG A 131 -2.57 -8.17 4.24
N SER A 132 -2.95 -7.77 3.03
CA SER A 132 -3.05 -8.66 1.87
C SER A 132 -1.82 -8.50 0.97
N TYR A 133 -1.28 -9.61 0.49
CA TYR A 133 -0.10 -9.65 -0.38
C TYR A 133 -0.28 -10.68 -1.50
N PHE A 134 0.46 -10.51 -2.60
CA PHE A 134 0.58 -11.58 -3.59
C PHE A 134 1.38 -12.75 -3.01
N VAL A 135 0.88 -13.97 -3.21
CA VAL A 135 1.57 -15.19 -2.77
C VAL A 135 2.90 -15.31 -3.50
N LYS A 136 3.99 -15.40 -2.74
CA LYS A 136 5.35 -15.45 -3.29
C LYS A 136 5.53 -16.67 -4.21
N GLY A 137 6.15 -16.45 -5.36
CA GLY A 137 6.44 -17.52 -6.34
C GLY A 137 5.24 -17.96 -7.16
N LYS A 138 4.06 -17.36 -6.98
CA LYS A 138 2.91 -17.55 -7.85
C LYS A 138 2.90 -16.46 -8.93
N PRO A 139 2.64 -16.81 -10.21
CA PRO A 139 2.62 -15.83 -11.29
C PRO A 139 1.38 -14.94 -11.19
N ILE A 140 1.49 -13.74 -11.76
CA ILE A 140 0.36 -12.87 -12.04
C ILE A 140 -0.15 -13.20 -13.46
N ASN A 141 -1.44 -13.44 -13.60
CA ASN A 141 -2.09 -13.66 -14.89
C ASN A 141 -2.63 -12.32 -15.43
N TYR A 142 -2.00 -11.80 -16.48
CA TYR A 142 -2.40 -10.55 -17.14
C TYR A 142 -3.48 -10.71 -18.22
N GLU A 143 -3.84 -11.96 -18.57
CA GLU A 143 -4.90 -12.26 -19.54
C GLU A 143 -6.28 -12.38 -18.87
N ALA A 144 -6.31 -12.67 -17.56
CA ALA A 144 -7.53 -12.76 -16.76
C ALA A 144 -7.98 -11.41 -16.16
N GLY A 145 -7.22 -10.35 -16.42
CA GLY A 145 -7.47 -9.01 -15.90
C GLY A 145 -8.76 -8.38 -16.43
N LYS A 146 -9.51 -7.72 -15.54
CA LYS A 146 -10.71 -6.98 -15.94
C LYS A 146 -10.39 -5.73 -16.75
N PHE A 147 -9.41 -4.94 -16.32
CA PHE A 147 -9.16 -3.62 -16.87
C PHE A 147 -7.83 -3.56 -17.62
N ILE A 148 -7.89 -3.05 -18.85
CA ILE A 148 -6.73 -2.54 -19.58
C ILE A 148 -6.84 -1.02 -19.58
N PHE A 149 -5.90 -0.38 -18.91
CA PHE A 149 -5.86 1.07 -18.76
C PHE A 149 -5.10 1.69 -19.93
N GLU A 150 -5.76 2.62 -20.60
CA GLU A 150 -5.18 3.42 -21.68
C GLU A 150 -4.82 4.81 -21.17
N GLU A 151 -3.74 5.38 -21.70
CA GLU A 151 -3.34 6.75 -21.38
C GLU A 151 -4.46 7.76 -21.65
N ALA A 152 -4.56 8.74 -20.78
CA ALA A 152 -5.52 9.82 -20.82
C ALA A 152 -4.88 11.11 -20.32
N SER A 153 -5.43 12.25 -20.71
CA SER A 153 -5.01 13.53 -20.15
C SER A 153 -5.33 13.59 -18.66
N CYS A 154 -4.34 14.00 -17.86
CA CYS A 154 -4.59 14.38 -16.47
C CYS A 154 -5.49 15.62 -16.42
N LYS A 155 -6.42 15.64 -15.47
CA LYS A 155 -7.36 16.74 -15.22
C LYS A 155 -7.19 17.25 -13.81
#